data_AF-A0A1C7FE36-F1
#
_entry.id   AF-A0A1C7FE36-F1
#
_cell.length_a   1.000
_cell.length_b   1.000
_cell.length_c   1.000
_cell.angle_alpha   90.00
_cell.angle_beta   90.00
_cell.angle_gamma   90.00
#
_symmetry.space_group_name_H-M   'P 1'
#
loop_
_entity.id
_entity.type
_entity.pdbx_description
1 polymer ?
#
loop_
_entity_poly.entity_id
_entity_poly.type
_entity_poly.pdbx_seq_one_letter_code
_entity_poly.pdbx_strand_id
1 'polypeptide(L)'
;MIIFDTTSAIQFAKLLENNITNVHEIIYFNDGIQLQKVKHIQATYEDFECNGMFTRIFSGLVMTLSNTVTLHINVLKKHIRQFDQHNQ
;
A
#
# COMPACT_ATOMS: atom_id res chain seq x y z
N MET A 1 12.92 -4.45 -10.73
CA MET A 1 12.06 -3.25 -10.91
C MET A 1 10.62 -3.71 -11.01
N ILE A 2 9.72 -3.12 -10.22
CA ILE A 2 8.29 -3.44 -10.23
C ILE A 2 7.50 -2.18 -10.56
N ILE A 3 6.53 -2.29 -11.47
CA ILE A 3 5.59 -1.23 -11.81
C ILE A 3 4.18 -1.78 -11.62
N PHE A 4 3.34 -1.03 -10.93
CA PHE A 4 1.93 -1.38 -10.74
C PHE A 4 1.06 -0.12 -10.89
N ASP A 5 -0.22 -0.33 -11.16
CA ASP A 5 -1.22 0.73 -11.32
C ASP A 5 -2.41 0.47 -10.38
N THR A 6 -3.42 1.32 -10.44
CA THR A 6 -4.64 1.18 -9.63
C THR A 6 -5.34 -0.16 -9.83
N THR A 7 -5.32 -0.74 -11.04
CA THR A 7 -6.01 -2.01 -11.34
C THR A 7 -5.32 -3.22 -10.68
N SER A 8 -3.99 -3.14 -10.54
CA SER A 8 -3.13 -4.21 -10.01
C SER A 8 -2.71 -4.00 -8.56
N ALA A 9 -2.96 -2.81 -7.98
CA ALA A 9 -2.50 -2.42 -6.64
C ALA A 9 -2.92 -3.39 -5.52
N ILE A 10 -4.14 -3.95 -5.55
CA ILE A 10 -4.58 -4.91 -4.53
C ILE A 10 -3.79 -6.22 -4.61
N GLN A 11 -3.56 -6.72 -5.82
CA GLN A 11 -2.79 -7.95 -6.05
C GLN A 11 -1.34 -7.73 -5.62
N PHE A 12 -0.78 -6.58 -5.98
CA PHE A 12 0.55 -6.16 -5.56
C PHE A 12 0.69 -6.07 -4.04
N ALA A 13 -0.31 -5.49 -3.35
CA ALA A 13 -0.29 -5.38 -1.90
C ALA A 13 -0.24 -6.74 -1.19
N LYS A 14 -0.99 -7.72 -1.69
CA LYS A 14 -0.94 -9.10 -1.19
C LYS A 14 0.40 -9.79 -1.45
N LEU A 15 1.05 -9.51 -2.59
CA LEU A 15 2.39 -10.04 -2.88
C LEU A 15 3.43 -9.49 -1.91
N LEU A 16 3.29 -8.21 -1.52
CA LEU A 16 4.18 -7.55 -0.59
C LEU A 16 3.93 -7.89 0.88
N GLU A 17 2.74 -8.37 1.26
CA GLU A 17 2.41 -8.78 2.64
C GLU A 17 3.51 -9.66 3.24
N ASN A 18 4.02 -10.62 2.47
CA ASN A 18 5.04 -11.57 2.92
C ASN A 18 6.49 -11.05 2.83
N ASN A 19 6.73 -9.90 2.20
CA ASN A 19 8.08 -9.45 1.80
C ASN A 19 8.35 -7.97 2.10
N ILE A 20 7.50 -7.30 2.88
CA ILE A 20 7.54 -5.85 3.14
C ILE A 20 8.90 -5.35 3.65
N THR A 21 9.63 -6.15 4.41
CA THR A 21 10.93 -5.79 5.00
C THR A 21 12.12 -6.00 4.07
N ASN A 22 11.95 -6.76 2.97
CA ASN A 22 13.03 -7.21 2.10
C ASN A 22 13.00 -6.56 0.70
N VAL A 23 12.27 -5.46 0.55
CA VAL A 23 12.12 -4.81 -0.75
C VAL A 23 13.35 -3.97 -1.07
N HIS A 24 14.41 -4.61 -1.57
CA HIS A 24 15.52 -3.94 -2.27
C HIS A 24 15.14 -3.53 -3.70
N GLU A 25 13.96 -3.96 -4.16
CA GLU A 25 13.43 -3.66 -5.48
C GLU A 25 13.04 -2.19 -5.63
N ILE A 26 13.35 -1.61 -6.79
CA ILE A 26 12.86 -0.29 -7.17
C ILE A 26 11.39 -0.43 -7.62
N ILE A 27 10.47 0.18 -6.88
CA ILE A 27 9.02 0.15 -7.14
C ILE A 27 8.54 1.49 -7.67
N TYR A 28 7.69 1.44 -8.70
CA TYR A 28 6.95 2.59 -9.22
C TYR A 28 5.44 2.33 -9.22
N PHE A 29 4.69 3.38 -8.92
CA PHE A 29 3.26 3.46 -9.17
C PHE A 29 3.01 4.22 -10.47
N ASN A 30 2.25 3.62 -11.38
CA ASN A 30 1.74 4.27 -12.58
C ASN A 30 0.35 4.84 -12.29
N ASP A 31 0.25 6.17 -12.22
CA ASP A 31 -1.02 6.87 -12.01
C ASP A 31 -1.84 7.04 -13.30
N GLY A 32 -1.33 6.54 -14.43
CA GLY A 32 -1.91 6.69 -15.77
C GLY A 32 -1.38 7.90 -16.57
N ILE A 33 -0.64 8.80 -15.91
CA ILE A 33 -0.02 10.00 -16.50
C ILE A 33 1.50 9.88 -16.46
N GLN A 34 2.06 9.43 -15.33
CA GLN A 34 3.49 9.33 -15.06
C GLN A 34 3.83 8.16 -14.12
N LEU A 35 5.10 7.74 -14.16
CA LEU A 35 5.65 6.78 -13.21
C LEU A 35 6.18 7.50 -11.98
N GLN A 36 5.59 7.21 -10.83
CA GLN A 36 5.96 7.78 -9.55
C GLN A 36 6.73 6.76 -8.72
N LYS A 37 7.94 7.13 -8.27
CA LYS A 37 8.75 6.22 -7.46
C LYS A 37 8.14 6.08 -6.06
N VAL A 38 7.99 4.85 -5.59
CA VAL A 38 7.62 4.57 -4.20
C VAL A 38 8.86 4.73 -3.32
N LYS A 39 8.80 5.64 -2.35
CA LYS A 39 9.89 5.95 -1.40
C LYS A 39 9.77 5.15 -0.11
N HIS A 40 8.55 4.93 0.35
CA HIS A 40 8.28 4.23 1.60
C HIS A 40 7.05 3.34 1.46
N ILE A 41 7.08 2.19 2.12
CA ILE A 41 5.98 1.23 2.17
C ILE A 41 5.80 0.80 3.62
N GLN A 42 4.57 0.90 4.10
CA GLN A 42 4.19 0.48 5.44
C GLN A 42 2.98 -0.46 5.37
N ALA A 43 3.06 -1.58 6.07
CA ALA A 43 1.94 -2.48 6.28
C ALA A 43 0.91 -1.86 7.22
N THR A 44 -0.37 -1.99 6.88
CA THR A 44 -1.48 -1.71 7.79
C THR A 44 -2.12 -3.01 8.23
N TYR A 45 -2.60 -3.01 9.47
CA TYR A 45 -3.29 -4.14 10.06
C TYR A 45 -4.56 -3.66 10.74
N GLU A 46 -5.57 -4.52 10.80
CA GLU A 46 -6.79 -4.31 11.58
C GLU A 46 -6.84 -5.39 12.66
N ASP A 47 -7.19 -4.99 13.88
CA ASP A 47 -7.34 -5.90 15.02
C ASP A 47 -8.80 -6.31 15.16
N PHE A 48 -9.04 -7.61 15.32
CA PHE A 48 -10.37 -8.19 15.49
C PHE A 48 -10.42 -8.93 16.82
N GLU A 49 -11.46 -8.66 17.61
CA GLU A 49 -11.77 -9.43 18.79
C GLU A 49 -12.71 -10.58 18.42
N CYS A 50 -12.32 -11.82 18.73
CA CYS A 50 -13.17 -12.98 18.57
C CYS A 50 -13.08 -13.84 19.84
N ASN A 51 -14.21 -14.00 20.54
CA ASN A 51 -14.31 -14.80 21.77
C ASN A 51 -13.26 -14.45 22.84
N GLY A 52 -12.96 -13.16 23.03
CA GLY A 52 -11.99 -12.68 24.02
C GLY A 52 -10.51 -12.81 23.60
N MET A 53 -10.24 -13.18 22.35
CA MET A 53 -8.89 -13.19 21.77
C MET A 53 -8.76 -12.11 20.69
N PHE A 54 -7.68 -11.33 20.75
CA PHE A 54 -7.34 -10.34 19.72
C PHE A 54 -6.51 -10.99 18.61
N THR A 55 -6.98 -10.91 17.37
CA THR A 55 -6.27 -11.35 16.17
C THR A 55 -5.95 -10.14 15.31
N ARG A 56 -4.68 -10.01 14.92
CA ARG A 56 -4.22 -8.96 14.01
C ARG A 56 -4.16 -9.51 12.59
N ILE A 57 -4.89 -8.90 11.66
CA ILE A 57 -4.89 -9.30 10.26
C ILE A 57 -4.32 -8.20 9.37
N PHE A 58 -3.61 -8.57 8.31
CA PHE A 58 -3.14 -7.63 7.31
C PHE A 58 -4.33 -6.96 6.62
N SER A 59 -4.38 -5.63 6.67
CA SER A 59 -5.47 -4.85 6.09
C SER A 59 -5.09 -4.12 4.81
N GLY A 60 -3.79 -3.95 4.54
CA GLY A 60 -3.33 -3.24 3.36
C GLY A 60 -1.96 -2.59 3.48
N LEU A 61 -1.71 -1.62 2.60
CA LEU A 61 -0.47 -0.85 2.53
C LEU A 61 -0.72 0.65 2.52
N VAL A 62 0.20 1.38 3.14
CA VAL A 62 0.39 2.82 2.95
C VAL A 62 1.71 3.01 2.22
N MET A 63 1.69 3.73 1.10
CA MET A 63 2.87 4.02 0.30
C MET A 63 3.06 5.51 0.13
N THR A 64 4.29 5.99 0.31
CA THR A 64 4.66 7.38 0.03
C THR A 64 5.35 7.44 -1.32
N LEU A 65 4.81 8.26 -2.22
CA LEU A 65 5.33 8.47 -3.56
C LEU A 65 6.36 9.62 -3.60
N SER A 66 7.07 9.73 -4.72
CA SER A 66 8.15 10.71 -4.87
C SER A 66 7.71 12.16 -4.78
N ASN A 67 6.47 12.44 -5.20
CA ASN A 67 5.79 13.74 -5.20
C ASN A 67 5.00 14.00 -3.91
N THR A 68 5.36 13.36 -2.79
CA THR A 68 4.68 13.51 -1.48
C THR A 68 3.22 13.05 -1.42
N VAL A 69 2.75 12.37 -2.47
CA VAL A 69 1.43 11.73 -2.46
C VAL A 69 1.48 10.45 -1.64
N THR A 70 0.42 10.21 -0.86
CA THR A 70 0.26 8.97 -0.11
C THR A 70 -0.85 8.12 -0.71
N LEU A 71 -0.52 6.87 -1.05
CA LEU A 71 -1.48 5.87 -1.49
C LEU A 71 -1.85 4.96 -0.33
N HIS A 72 -3.14 4.81 -0.11
CA HIS A 72 -3.71 3.84 0.82
C HIS A 72 -4.37 2.73 0.01
N ILE A 73 -3.82 1.52 0.08
CA ILE A 73 -4.37 0.32 -0.55
C ILE A 73 -4.99 -0.52 0.56
N ASN A 74 -6.31 -0.55 0.66
CA ASN A 74 -7.03 -1.41 1.60
C ASN A 74 -7.45 -2.70 0.87
N VAL A 75 -6.87 -3.82 1.30
CA VAL A 75 -7.06 -5.13 0.67
C VAL A 75 -8.38 -5.76 1.08
N LEU A 76 -8.79 -5.60 2.34
CA LEU A 76 -10.03 -6.17 2.87
C LEU A 76 -11.27 -5.55 2.22
N LYS A 77 -11.26 -4.23 2.07
CA LYS A 77 -12.34 -3.44 1.46
C LYS A 77 -12.19 -3.30 -0.06
N LYS A 78 -11.12 -3.84 -0.65
CA LYS A 78 -10.78 -3.71 -2.07
C LYS A 78 -10.83 -2.26 -2.57
N HIS A 79 -10.25 -1.35 -1.79
CA HIS A 79 -10.38 0.09 -1.97
C HIS A 79 -9.01 0.75 -2.03
N ILE A 80 -8.82 1.72 -2.95
CA ILE A 80 -7.60 2.51 -3.07
C ILE A 80 -7.93 4.00 -2.88
N ARG A 81 -7.19 4.71 -2.03
CA ARG A 81 -7.30 6.17 -1.85
C ARG A 81 -5.96 6.84 -2.09
N GLN A 82 -6.00 8.00 -2.73
CA GLN A 82 -4.86 8.87 -2.91
C GLN A 82 -5.08 10.15 -2.11
N PHE A 83 -4.06 10.58 -1.37
CA PHE A 83 -4.07 11.84 -0.64
C PHE A 83 -2.85 12.67 -1.04
N ASP A 84 -3.09 13.94 -1.37
CA ASP A 84 -2.04 14.91 -1.63
C ASP A 84 -1.69 15.62 -0.31
N GLN A 85 -0.41 15.68 0.06
CA GLN A 85 0.03 16.33 1.31
C GLN A 85 -0.03 17.88 1.27
N HIS A 86 -0.57 18.50 0.22
CA HIS A 86 -0.57 19.97 0.07
C HIS A 86 -1.64 20.73 0.89
N ASN A 87 -2.39 20.06 1.78
CA ASN A 87 -3.38 20.71 2.65
C ASN A 87 -3.07 20.50 4.14
N GLN A 88 -1.92 21.00 4.59
CA GLN A 88 -1.67 21.28 6.02
C GLN A 88 -1.13 22.70 6.18
#